data_AF-A0A0Q8R4B9-F1
#
_entry.id   AF-A0A0Q8R4B9-F1
#
_cell.length_a   1.000
_cell.length_b   1.000
_cell.length_c   1.000
_cell.angle_alpha   90.00
_cell.angle_beta   90.00
_cell.angle_gamma   90.00
#
_symmetry.space_group_name_H-M   'P 1'
#
loop_
_entity.id
_entity.type
_entity.pdbx_description
1 polymer ?
#
loop_
_entity_poly.entity_id
_entity_poly.type
_entity_poly.pdbx_seq_one_letter_code
_entity_poly.pdbx_strand_id
1 'polypeptide(L)'
;MQMDLDPSEPLPVKELAEDFLARTLPPKGYEAHLIVRAKDFYYFKHLDNLQDGDEIAFYDGDMRDVLLPDDPRVTEFLEKL
;
A
#
# COMPACT_ATOMS: atom_id res chain seq x y z
N MET A 1 21.70 6.12 31.71
CA MET A 1 20.60 7.07 31.94
C MET A 1 19.33 6.24 31.96
N GLN A 2 18.70 6.13 33.11
CA GLN A 2 17.45 5.37 33.29
C GLN A 2 16.34 6.31 32.83
N MET A 3 15.58 5.94 31.80
CA MET A 3 14.45 6.75 31.35
C MET A 3 13.32 6.55 32.35
N ASP A 4 13.05 7.58 33.16
CA ASP A 4 11.86 7.64 34.01
C ASP A 4 10.66 7.77 33.07
N LEU A 5 9.98 6.65 32.81
CA LEU A 5 8.74 6.63 32.04
C LEU A 5 7.65 7.29 32.90
N ASP A 6 7.17 8.46 32.49
CA ASP A 6 6.05 9.13 33.13
C ASP A 6 4.78 8.26 32.95
N PRO A 7 4.18 7.72 34.03
CA PRO A 7 3.02 6.84 33.94
C PRO A 7 1.74 7.56 33.49
N SER A 8 1.76 8.89 33.35
CA SER A 8 0.66 9.68 32.79
C SER A 8 0.70 9.81 31.27
N GLU A 9 1.82 9.45 30.64
CA GLU A 9 1.92 9.40 29.18
C GLU A 9 1.21 8.15 28.66
N PRO A 10 0.29 8.29 27.69
CA PRO A 10 -0.30 7.12 27.06
C PRO A 10 0.81 6.33 26.39
N LEU A 11 0.95 5.05 26.78
CA LEU A 11 1.86 4.13 26.11
C LEU A 11 1.63 4.21 24.60
N PRO A 12 2.69 4.23 23.76
CA PRO A 12 2.52 4.23 22.31
C PRO A 12 1.57 3.08 21.96
N VAL A 13 0.49 3.42 21.26
CA VAL A 13 -0.59 2.49 20.92
C VAL A 13 0.07 1.26 20.32
N LYS A 14 -0.01 0.15 21.05
CA LYS A 14 0.52 -1.12 20.60
C LYS A 14 -0.28 -1.48 19.35
N GLU A 15 0.29 -1.24 18.17
CA GLU A 15 -0.35 -1.64 16.92
C GLU A 15 -0.75 -3.10 17.06
N LEU A 16 -2.03 -3.39 16.86
CA LEU A 16 -2.50 -4.75 16.91
C LEU A 16 -1.82 -5.48 15.75
N ALA A 17 -1.38 -6.71 15.98
CA ALA A 17 -0.74 -7.51 14.94
C ALA A 17 -1.62 -7.61 13.69
N GLU A 18 -2.94 -7.52 13.85
CA GLU A 18 -3.93 -7.46 12.77
C GLU A 18 -3.78 -6.20 11.90
N ASP A 19 -3.56 -5.03 12.50
CA ASP A 19 -3.36 -3.77 11.77
C ASP A 19 -2.05 -3.79 10.98
N PHE A 20 -1.00 -4.38 11.57
CA PHE A 20 0.28 -4.59 10.89
C PHE A 20 0.12 -5.55 9.71
N LEU A 21 -0.51 -6.70 9.95
CA LEU A 21 -0.73 -7.71 8.90
C LEU A 21 -1.61 -7.16 7.77
N ALA A 22 -2.65 -6.39 8.08
CA ALA A 22 -3.51 -5.75 7.09
C ALA A 22 -2.74 -4.78 6.16
N ARG A 23 -1.62 -4.20 6.61
CA ARG A 23 -0.76 -3.35 5.77
C ARG A 23 0.24 -4.13 4.93
N THR A 24 0.49 -5.39 5.28
CA THR A 24 1.44 -6.27 4.58
C THR A 24 0.78 -7.19 3.57
N LEU A 25 -0.54 -7.36 3.67
CA LEU A 25 -1.32 -8.23 2.81
C LEU A 25 -2.05 -7.42 1.73
N PRO A 26 -2.21 -7.99 0.52
CA PRO A 26 -3.09 -7.40 -0.47
C PRO A 26 -4.50 -7.20 0.10
N PRO A 27 -5.20 -6.12 -0.27
CA PRO A 27 -6.60 -5.95 0.05
C PRO A 27 -7.42 -7.13 -0.49
N LYS A 28 -8.51 -7.48 0.20
CA LYS A 28 -9.38 -8.59 -0.20
C LYS A 28 -9.88 -8.41 -1.64
N GLY A 29 -9.69 -9.42 -2.48
CA GLY A 29 -10.04 -9.40 -3.91
C GLY A 29 -8.91 -8.96 -4.84
N TYR A 30 -7.77 -8.52 -4.29
CA TYR A 30 -6.59 -8.09 -5.04
C TYR A 30 -5.42 -9.08 -4.94
N GLU A 31 -5.66 -10.30 -4.46
CA GLU A 31 -4.62 -11.31 -4.22
C GLU A 31 -3.91 -11.76 -5.50
N ALA A 32 -4.57 -11.64 -6.66
CA ALA A 32 -4.00 -11.95 -7.98
C ALA A 32 -3.54 -10.70 -8.75
N HIS A 33 -3.62 -9.51 -8.16
CA HIS A 33 -3.17 -8.28 -8.80
C HIS A 33 -1.67 -8.09 -8.58
N LEU A 34 -1.01 -7.52 -9.58
CA LEU A 34 0.36 -7.07 -9.48
C LEU A 34 0.38 -5.63 -8.97
N ILE A 35 1.42 -5.28 -8.23
CA ILE A 35 1.71 -3.88 -7.95
C ILE A 35 2.49 -3.35 -9.15
N VAL A 36 1.96 -2.31 -9.77
CA VAL A 36 2.63 -1.62 -10.88
C VAL A 36 2.98 -0.22 -10.47
N ARG A 37 4.11 0.27 -10.97
CA ARG A 37 4.51 1.65 -10.91
C ARG A 37 4.17 2.32 -12.24
N ALA A 38 3.44 3.42 -12.16
CA ALA A 38 3.27 4.33 -13.28
C ALA A 38 3.53 5.76 -12.80
N LYS A 39 4.52 6.42 -13.42
CA LYS A 39 5.05 7.72 -12.97
C LYS A 39 5.41 7.70 -11.47
N ASP A 40 4.64 8.43 -10.66
CA ASP A 40 4.89 8.69 -9.24
C ASP A 40 4.01 7.83 -8.32
N PHE A 41 3.18 6.94 -8.86
CA PHE A 41 2.24 6.13 -8.09
C PHE A 41 2.54 4.63 -8.22
N TYR A 42 2.28 3.91 -7.13
CA TYR A 42 2.15 2.46 -7.11
C TYR A 42 0.69 2.12 -6.97
N TYR A 43 0.18 1.16 -7.73
CA TYR A 43 -1.20 0.71 -7.59
C TYR A 43 -1.39 -0.74 -8.00
N PHE A 44 -2.48 -1.37 -7.54
CA PHE A 44 -2.82 -2.73 -7.93
C PHE A 44 -3.41 -2.78 -9.34
N LYS A 45 -2.91 -3.68 -10.19
CA LYS A 45 -3.41 -3.90 -11.55
C LYS A 45 -3.49 -5.39 -11.87
N HIS A 46 -4.58 -5.79 -12.52
CA HIS A 46 -4.74 -7.17 -12.97
C HIS A 46 -3.80 -7.47 -14.15
N LEU A 47 -3.28 -8.70 -14.23
CA LEU A 47 -2.33 -9.11 -15.28
C LEU A 47 -2.87 -8.85 -16.69
N ASP A 48 -4.16 -9.14 -16.91
CA ASP A 48 -4.83 -8.96 -18.20
C ASP A 48 -4.96 -7.49 -18.65
N ASN A 49 -4.73 -6.54 -17.73
CA ASN A 49 -4.85 -5.11 -18.00
C ASN A 49 -3.48 -4.42 -18.09
N LEU A 50 -2.38 -5.16 -18.04
CA LEU A 50 -1.04 -4.58 -18.20
C LEU A 50 -0.89 -3.92 -19.58
N GLN A 51 -0.21 -2.77 -19.59
CA GLN A 51 0.12 -2.00 -20.76
C GLN A 51 1.65 -1.91 -20.91
N ASP A 52 2.13 -1.62 -22.12
CA ASP A 52 3.56 -1.61 -22.47
C ASP A 52 4.41 -0.55 -21.73
N GLY A 53 3.80 0.29 -20.88
CA GLY A 53 4.48 1.27 -20.03
C GLY A 53 4.42 0.99 -18.52
N ASP A 54 3.80 -0.12 -18.09
CA ASP A 54 3.71 -0.46 -16.68
C ASP A 54 5.01 -1.11 -16.20
N GLU A 55 5.58 -0.59 -15.11
CA GLU A 55 6.73 -1.22 -14.45
C GLU A 55 6.23 -2.07 -13.28
N ILE A 56 6.42 -3.39 -13.32
CA ILE A 56 6.07 -4.26 -12.19
C ILE A 56 6.99 -3.94 -11.01
N ALA A 57 6.40 -3.58 -9.87
CA ALA A 57 7.11 -3.22 -8.65
C ALA A 57 7.00 -4.34 -7.60
N PHE A 58 8.13 -4.68 -6.99
CA PHE A 58 8.17 -5.56 -5.83
C PHE A 58 8.16 -4.71 -4.56
N TYR A 59 7.28 -5.07 -3.61
CA TYR A 59 7.14 -4.36 -2.35
C TYR A 59 7.67 -5.23 -1.20
N ASP A 60 8.41 -4.64 -0.27
CA ASP A 60 9.13 -5.32 0.82
C ASP A 60 8.26 -5.66 2.04
N GLY A 61 6.96 -5.37 1.97
CA GLY A 61 5.97 -5.69 2.99
C GLY A 61 5.14 -4.52 3.52
N ASP A 62 5.34 -3.28 3.07
CA ASP A 62 4.57 -2.12 3.53
C ASP A 62 3.64 -1.50 2.45
N MET A 63 2.48 -2.09 2.21
CA MET A 63 1.60 -1.67 1.11
C MET A 63 0.87 -0.32 1.32
N ARG A 64 1.25 0.51 2.30
CA ARG A 64 0.57 1.78 2.64
C ARG A 64 0.52 2.80 1.50
N ASP A 65 1.54 2.82 0.65
CA ASP A 65 1.64 3.77 -0.46
C ASP A 65 1.10 3.19 -1.79
N VAL A 66 0.54 1.98 -1.76
CA VAL A 66 -0.04 1.33 -2.94
C VAL A 66 -1.51 1.68 -3.03
N LEU A 67 -1.88 2.36 -4.11
CA LEU A 67 -3.25 2.78 -4.37
C LEU A 67 -4.09 1.64 -4.94
N LEU A 68 -5.39 1.70 -4.67
CA LEU A 68 -6.34 0.85 -5.37
C LEU A 68 -6.59 1.40 -6.78
N PRO A 69 -6.93 0.55 -7.77
CA PRO A 69 -7.16 1.01 -9.14
C PRO A 69 -8.40 1.92 -9.28
N ASP A 70 -9.32 1.92 -8.32
CA ASP A 70 -10.47 2.83 -8.24
C ASP A 70 -10.18 4.12 -7.46
N ASP A 71 -8.97 4.31 -6.93
CA ASP A 71 -8.57 5.56 -6.31
C ASP A 71 -8.65 6.70 -7.35
N PRO A 72 -9.28 7.85 -7.03
CA PRO A 72 -9.43 8.97 -7.97
C PRO A 72 -8.12 9.43 -8.62
N ARG A 73 -7.00 9.30 -7.91
CA ARG A 73 -5.67 9.66 -8.43
C ARG A 73 -5.22 8.71 -9.54
N VAL A 74 -5.57 7.43 -9.41
CA VAL A 74 -5.25 6.39 -10.40
C VAL A 74 -6.19 6.52 -11.60
N THR A 75 -7.49 6.66 -11.37
CA THR A 75 -8.48 6.78 -12.46
C THR A 75 -8.20 8.02 -13.33
N GLU A 76 -7.99 9.19 -12.72
CA GLU A 76 -7.63 10.41 -13.46
C GLU A 76 -6.32 10.28 -14.24
N PHE A 77 -5.36 9.49 -13.73
CA PHE A 77 -4.10 9.25 -14.42
C PHE A 77 -4.30 8.36 -15.64
N LEU A 78 -5.06 7.27 -15.49
CA LEU A 78 -5.34 6.32 -16.57
C LEU A 78 -6.20 6.92 -17.68
N GLU A 79 -7.14 7.82 -17.37
CA GLU A 79 -7.98 8.51 -18.37
C GLU A 79 -7.20 9.52 -19.24
N LYS A 80 -6.02 9.95 -18.77
CA LYS A 80 -5.17 10.94 -19.46
C LYS A 80 -4.07 10.30 -20.32
N LEU A 81 -3.97 8.97 -20.33
CA LEU A 81 -3.06 8.18 -21.16
C LEU A 81 -3.73 7.78 -22.48
#